data_AF-A0A484ZZT4-F1
#
_entry.id   AF-A0A484ZZT4-F1
#
_cell.length_a   1.000
_cell.length_b   1.000
_cell.length_c   1.000
_cell.angle_alpha   90.00
_cell.angle_beta   90.00
_cell.angle_gamma   90.00
#
_symmetry.space_group_name_H-M   'P 1'
#
loop_
_entity.id
_entity.type
_entity.pdbx_description
1 polymer ?
#
loop_
_entity_poly.entity_id
_entity_poly.type
_entity_poly.pdbx_seq_one_letter_code
_entity_poly.pdbx_strand_id
1 'polypeptide(L)'
;MKMNIRAFLTLSLALVTFSQTTFATVYPLPPGNSRLIGENINLIIPQDNKQPLESFAAQYQMGLSNMLEANPGVDALLPAPGSMLVIPQQLILPDTPREGIIVNSAEMRIYYYPKGQNNVVVLPIGIGQLGKDTPLNWITKVERKKAGPTWTPTQKMHEEYRAMGESLPAVFPPGPDNPMGLHALYIGRLYAIHGTNADFGIGLRVSHGCVRMRADDIKYLFDNVPVGTRVQFINESVKATIEPDGSRYIEVHNPLSANKQNLSLKHRYLLRLTPLSVILWPTKCESGRSPAGN
;
A
#
# COMPACT_ATOMS: atom_id res chain seq x y z
N MET A 1 -50.30 12.01 -56.42
CA MET A 1 -49.99 12.50 -55.07
C MET A 1 -48.94 11.56 -54.46
N LYS A 2 -47.66 11.92 -54.58
CA LYS A 2 -46.52 11.12 -54.06
C LYS A 2 -46.05 11.78 -52.76
N MET A 3 -46.14 11.06 -51.64
CA MET A 3 -45.76 11.56 -50.32
C MET A 3 -44.34 11.06 -50.01
N ASN A 4 -43.37 11.96 -50.03
CA ASN A 4 -41.98 11.67 -49.64
C ASN A 4 -41.86 11.78 -48.11
N ILE A 5 -41.65 10.65 -47.43
CA ILE A 5 -41.32 10.62 -46.00
C ILE A 5 -39.79 10.72 -45.88
N ARG A 6 -39.31 11.87 -45.39
CA ARG A 6 -37.90 12.06 -45.01
C ARG A 6 -37.69 11.42 -43.64
N ALA A 7 -36.95 10.31 -43.60
CA ALA A 7 -36.48 9.72 -42.36
C ALA A 7 -35.32 10.56 -41.80
N PHE A 8 -35.55 11.26 -40.68
CA PHE A 8 -34.48 11.83 -39.87
C PHE A 8 -33.84 10.70 -39.06
N LEU A 9 -32.61 10.32 -39.43
CA LEU A 9 -31.78 9.45 -38.61
C LEU A 9 -31.13 10.30 -37.51
N THR A 10 -31.72 10.30 -36.32
CA THR A 10 -31.09 10.85 -35.12
C THR A 10 -29.99 9.90 -34.66
N LEU A 11 -28.74 10.33 -34.81
CA LEU A 11 -27.56 9.64 -34.30
C LEU A 11 -27.47 9.86 -32.78
N SER A 12 -27.91 8.88 -31.99
CA SER A 12 -27.75 8.87 -30.54
C SER A 12 -26.32 8.48 -30.17
N LEU A 13 -25.50 9.47 -29.82
CA LEU A 13 -24.16 9.28 -29.28
C LEU A 13 -24.27 8.77 -27.83
N ALA A 14 -24.01 7.48 -27.61
CA ALA A 14 -23.95 6.91 -26.26
C ALA A 14 -22.67 7.41 -25.56
N LEU A 15 -22.84 8.33 -24.60
CA LEU A 15 -21.78 8.67 -23.65
C LEU A 15 -21.53 7.45 -22.75
N VAL A 16 -20.47 6.70 -23.00
CA VAL A 16 -19.98 5.69 -22.06
C VAL A 16 -19.24 6.44 -20.95
N THR A 17 -19.92 6.69 -19.85
CA THR A 17 -19.28 7.12 -18.61
C THR A 17 -18.55 5.93 -18.01
N PHE A 18 -17.23 5.89 -18.19
CA PHE A 18 -16.37 4.97 -17.41
C PHE A 18 -16.41 5.41 -15.95
N SER A 19 -17.30 4.79 -15.16
CA SER A 19 -17.18 4.80 -13.71
C SER A 19 -15.92 3.99 -13.39
N GLN A 20 -14.84 4.67 -13.02
CA GLN A 20 -13.62 4.04 -12.52
C GLN A 20 -13.95 3.50 -11.12
N THR A 21 -14.56 2.32 -11.05
CA THR A 21 -14.59 1.56 -9.81
C THR A 21 -13.17 1.11 -9.54
N THR A 22 -12.51 1.70 -8.55
CA THR A 22 -11.19 1.28 -8.06
C THR A 22 -11.33 -0.14 -7.49
N PHE A 23 -11.05 -1.15 -8.31
CA PHE A 23 -11.01 -2.54 -7.85
C PHE A 23 -9.73 -2.74 -7.04
N ALA A 24 -9.79 -3.56 -5.98
CA ALA A 24 -8.62 -4.08 -5.29
C ALA A 24 -7.58 -4.63 -6.29
N THR A 25 -6.29 -4.47 -6.00
CA THR A 25 -5.23 -5.02 -6.87
C THR A 25 -5.20 -6.54 -6.68
N VAL A 26 -5.92 -7.24 -7.56
CA VAL A 26 -6.07 -8.70 -7.55
C VAL A 26 -5.15 -9.32 -8.59
N TYR A 27 -4.32 -10.26 -8.15
CA TYR A 27 -3.42 -11.00 -9.02
C TYR A 27 -3.82 -12.48 -9.05
N PRO A 28 -3.79 -13.15 -10.22
CA PRO A 28 -3.86 -14.60 -10.26
C PRO A 28 -2.66 -15.18 -9.50
N LEU A 29 -2.89 -16.25 -8.73
CA LEU A 29 -1.77 -16.92 -8.06
C LEU A 29 -0.90 -17.62 -9.11
N PRO A 30 0.43 -17.41 -9.07
CA PRO A 30 1.34 -18.14 -9.93
C PRO A 30 1.42 -19.61 -9.48
N PRO A 31 2.01 -20.51 -10.30
CA PRO A 31 2.32 -21.87 -9.89
C PRO A 31 3.03 -21.93 -8.51
N GLY A 32 2.88 -23.04 -7.79
CA GLY A 32 3.41 -23.16 -6.42
C GLY A 32 4.93 -22.96 -6.28
N ASN A 33 5.67 -23.13 -7.38
CA ASN A 33 7.11 -22.92 -7.49
C ASN A 33 7.52 -21.56 -8.12
N SER A 34 6.58 -20.62 -8.25
CA SER A 34 6.81 -19.25 -8.74
C SER A 34 6.26 -18.26 -7.72
N ARG A 35 6.94 -17.13 -7.50
CA ARG A 35 6.48 -16.08 -6.56
C ARG A 35 6.39 -14.71 -7.19
N LEU A 36 6.88 -14.54 -8.42
CA LEU A 36 6.77 -13.27 -9.13
C LEU A 36 5.34 -13.08 -9.66
N ILE A 37 4.76 -11.92 -9.38
CA ILE A 37 3.43 -11.54 -9.87
C ILE A 37 3.42 -10.09 -10.34
N GLY A 38 2.47 -9.78 -11.22
CA GLY A 38 2.23 -8.42 -11.68
C GLY A 38 3.28 -7.89 -12.64
N GLU A 39 3.02 -6.67 -13.12
CA GLU A 39 3.89 -5.92 -14.01
C GLU A 39 3.92 -4.46 -13.54
N ASN A 40 5.05 -3.78 -13.76
CA ASN A 40 5.15 -2.36 -13.46
C ASN A 40 4.47 -1.54 -14.55
N ILE A 41 3.87 -0.42 -14.16
CA ILE A 41 3.27 0.52 -15.11
C ILE A 41 4.19 1.74 -15.21
N ASN A 42 4.52 2.15 -16.43
CA ASN A 42 5.21 3.41 -16.68
C ASN A 42 4.18 4.44 -17.15
N LEU A 43 4.03 5.51 -16.38
CA LEU A 43 3.12 6.61 -16.67
C LEU A 43 3.92 7.88 -16.97
N ILE A 44 3.41 8.72 -17.87
CA ILE A 44 3.88 10.10 -18.02
C ILE A 44 2.93 11.00 -17.24
N ILE A 45 3.49 11.80 -16.33
CA ILE A 45 2.69 12.72 -15.51
C ILE A 45 2.06 13.77 -16.42
N PRO A 46 0.73 14.03 -16.32
CA PRO A 46 0.06 15.02 -17.16
C PRO A 46 0.73 16.40 -17.10
N GLN A 47 0.76 17.11 -18.23
CA GLN A 47 1.39 18.44 -18.34
C GLN A 47 0.73 19.48 -17.44
N ASP A 48 -0.54 19.30 -17.11
CA ASP A 48 -1.36 20.14 -16.25
C ASP A 48 -1.48 19.60 -14.82
N ASN A 49 -0.59 18.69 -14.39
CA ASN A 49 -0.64 18.08 -13.07
C ASN A 49 -0.62 19.12 -11.94
N LYS A 50 -1.58 19.02 -11.04
CA LYS A 50 -1.69 19.78 -9.79
C LYS A 50 -1.82 18.88 -8.56
N GLN A 51 -1.70 17.57 -8.77
CA GLN A 51 -1.94 16.56 -7.75
C GLN A 51 -0.63 16.13 -7.09
N PRO A 52 -0.63 15.88 -5.77
CA PRO A 52 0.51 15.30 -5.07
C PRO A 52 0.73 13.83 -5.46
N LEU A 53 1.89 13.28 -5.09
CA LEU A 53 2.23 11.89 -5.33
C LEU A 53 1.23 10.92 -4.67
N GLU A 54 0.68 11.29 -3.51
CA GLU A 54 -0.35 10.50 -2.82
C GLU A 54 -1.60 10.28 -3.68
N SER A 55 -1.98 11.24 -4.53
CA SER A 55 -3.13 11.05 -5.44
C SER A 55 -2.88 9.93 -6.45
N PHE A 56 -1.68 9.87 -7.01
CA PHE A 56 -1.26 8.76 -7.89
C PHE A 56 -1.16 7.45 -7.10
N ALA A 57 -0.58 7.49 -5.89
CA ALA A 57 -0.48 6.32 -5.02
C ALA A 57 -1.88 5.74 -4.72
N ALA A 58 -2.86 6.58 -4.37
CA ALA A 58 -4.22 6.18 -4.12
C ALA A 58 -4.90 5.61 -5.38
N GLN A 59 -4.78 6.29 -6.52
CA GLN A 59 -5.34 5.87 -7.79
C GLN A 59 -4.87 4.46 -8.20
N TYR A 60 -3.59 4.15 -7.98
CA TYR A 60 -3.00 2.87 -8.35
C TYR A 60 -2.85 1.89 -7.17
N GLN A 61 -3.49 2.19 -6.04
CA GLN A 61 -3.47 1.39 -4.81
C GLN A 61 -2.06 1.04 -4.30
N MET A 62 -1.15 2.00 -4.39
CA MET A 62 0.20 1.90 -3.83
C MET A 62 0.29 2.66 -2.50
N GLY A 63 1.25 2.28 -1.67
CA GLY A 63 1.66 3.07 -0.51
C GLY A 63 2.61 4.19 -0.95
N LEU A 64 2.59 5.33 -0.24
CA LEU A 64 3.45 6.46 -0.57
C LEU A 64 4.94 6.08 -0.52
N SER A 65 5.38 5.27 0.44
CA SER A 65 6.76 4.78 0.50
C SER A 65 7.13 3.96 -0.73
N ASN A 66 6.24 3.11 -1.23
CA ASN A 66 6.51 2.29 -2.41
C ASN A 66 6.70 3.17 -3.65
N MET A 67 5.89 4.22 -3.79
CA MET A 67 6.02 5.20 -4.86
C MET A 67 7.36 5.95 -4.78
N LEU A 68 7.77 6.38 -3.59
CA LEU A 68 9.05 7.07 -3.37
C LEU A 68 10.26 6.17 -3.62
N GLU A 69 10.19 4.90 -3.22
CA GLU A 69 11.24 3.90 -3.48
C GLU A 69 11.42 3.63 -4.97
N ALA A 70 10.32 3.53 -5.71
CA ALA A 70 10.32 3.28 -7.15
C ALA A 70 10.75 4.50 -7.99
N ASN A 71 10.59 5.71 -7.46
CA ASN A 71 10.80 6.97 -8.18
C ASN A 71 11.78 7.91 -7.45
N PRO A 72 13.08 7.59 -7.42
CA PRO A 72 14.05 8.41 -6.71
C PRO A 72 14.10 9.85 -7.24
N GLY A 73 13.99 10.81 -6.33
CA GLY A 73 14.01 12.25 -6.64
C GLY A 73 12.65 12.83 -7.04
N VAL A 74 11.58 12.02 -7.06
CA VAL A 74 10.22 12.55 -7.26
C VAL A 74 9.85 13.51 -6.13
N ASP A 75 9.23 14.63 -6.48
CA ASP A 75 8.63 15.53 -5.51
C ASP A 75 7.29 14.94 -5.02
N ALA A 76 7.19 14.67 -3.71
CA ALA A 76 5.98 14.11 -3.12
C ALA A 76 4.80 15.09 -3.11
N LEU A 77 5.07 16.39 -3.03
CA LEU A 77 4.07 17.44 -2.98
C LEU A 77 3.53 17.77 -4.38
N LEU A 78 4.42 17.83 -5.37
CA LEU A 78 4.03 18.09 -6.75
C LEU A 78 4.96 17.40 -7.74
N PRO A 79 4.69 16.13 -8.10
CA PRO A 79 5.44 15.42 -9.13
C PRO A 79 5.53 16.21 -10.44
N ALA A 80 6.73 16.30 -11.00
CA ALA A 80 7.03 17.15 -12.15
C ALA A 80 6.19 16.77 -13.38
N PRO A 81 5.41 17.70 -13.97
CA PRO A 81 4.67 17.46 -15.19
C PRO A 81 5.57 16.96 -16.33
N GLY A 82 5.07 16.02 -17.14
CA GLY A 82 5.80 15.43 -18.26
C GLY A 82 6.92 14.45 -17.88
N SER A 83 7.22 14.28 -16.59
CA SER A 83 8.19 13.27 -16.14
C SER A 83 7.60 11.85 -16.16
N MET A 84 8.48 10.85 -16.19
CA MET A 84 8.09 9.45 -16.07
C MET A 84 7.88 9.10 -14.60
N LEU A 85 6.80 8.36 -14.32
CA LEU A 85 6.45 7.82 -13.02
C LEU A 85 6.24 6.31 -13.14
N VAL A 86 6.99 5.53 -12.36
CA VAL A 86 6.87 4.07 -12.26
C VAL A 86 5.87 3.73 -11.16
N ILE A 87 4.86 2.93 -11.49
CA ILE A 87 3.92 2.34 -10.53
C ILE A 87 4.40 0.92 -10.19
N PRO A 88 4.81 0.65 -8.94
CA PRO A 88 5.47 -0.58 -8.56
C PRO A 88 4.51 -1.75 -8.28
N GLN A 89 3.82 -2.23 -9.31
CA GLN A 89 2.82 -3.31 -9.22
C GLN A 89 3.38 -4.72 -9.47
N GLN A 90 4.62 -4.84 -9.98
CA GLN A 90 5.33 -6.12 -9.99
C GLN A 90 5.99 -6.36 -8.63
N LEU A 91 5.82 -7.55 -8.07
CA LEU A 91 6.38 -7.91 -6.78
C LEU A 91 6.60 -9.42 -6.62
N ILE A 92 7.38 -9.79 -5.63
CA ILE A 92 7.60 -11.16 -5.19
C ILE A 92 6.68 -11.43 -3.98
N LEU A 93 5.85 -12.46 -4.03
CA LEU A 93 5.03 -12.88 -2.89
C LEU A 93 5.93 -13.24 -1.70
N PRO A 94 5.59 -12.90 -0.44
CA PRO A 94 6.38 -13.30 0.73
C PRO A 94 6.52 -14.82 0.87
N ASP A 95 7.58 -15.30 1.53
CA ASP A 95 7.81 -16.74 1.71
C ASP A 95 7.00 -17.29 2.89
N THR A 96 5.69 -17.27 2.71
CA THR A 96 4.70 -17.60 3.73
C THR A 96 3.63 -18.51 3.14
N PRO A 97 2.86 -19.23 3.98
CA PRO A 97 1.68 -19.93 3.49
C PRO A 97 0.75 -18.97 2.74
N ARG A 98 0.29 -19.36 1.55
CA ARG A 98 -0.69 -18.62 0.74
C ARG A 98 -2.10 -18.78 1.31
N GLU A 99 -2.28 -18.36 2.56
CA GLU A 99 -3.50 -18.55 3.32
C GLU A 99 -3.81 -17.34 4.22
N GLY A 100 -5.05 -16.87 4.14
CA GLY A 100 -5.53 -15.79 5.00
C GLY A 100 -4.83 -14.47 4.69
N ILE A 101 -4.49 -13.72 5.73
CA ILE A 101 -3.86 -12.40 5.61
C ILE A 101 -2.39 -12.49 6.05
N ILE A 102 -1.49 -11.99 5.21
CA ILE A 102 -0.10 -11.73 5.56
C ILE A 102 0.11 -10.22 5.55
N VAL A 103 0.59 -9.68 6.67
CA VAL A 103 0.96 -8.27 6.84
C VAL A 103 2.47 -8.18 6.78
N ASN A 104 3.04 -7.63 5.70
CA ASN A 104 4.47 -7.33 5.65
C ASN A 104 4.70 -5.85 5.93
N SER A 105 5.13 -5.56 7.15
CA SER A 105 5.33 -4.18 7.60
C SER A 105 6.49 -3.50 6.88
N ALA A 106 7.50 -4.26 6.43
CA ALA A 106 8.70 -3.71 5.79
C ALA A 106 8.42 -3.07 4.43
N GLU A 107 7.42 -3.57 3.71
CA GLU A 107 7.04 -3.07 2.38
C GLU A 107 5.67 -2.40 2.36
N MET A 108 5.06 -2.19 3.53
CA MET A 108 3.77 -1.53 3.68
C MET A 108 2.63 -2.19 2.88
N ARG A 109 2.58 -3.54 2.87
CA ARG A 109 1.54 -4.30 2.17
C ARG A 109 0.84 -5.34 3.04
N ILE A 110 -0.44 -5.55 2.74
CA ILE A 110 -1.20 -6.75 3.09
C ILE A 110 -1.34 -7.63 1.84
N TYR A 111 -1.22 -8.94 2.04
CA TYR A 111 -1.57 -9.98 1.10
C TYR A 111 -2.76 -10.75 1.66
N TYR A 112 -3.89 -10.74 0.96
CA TYR A 112 -5.03 -11.57 1.31
C TYR A 112 -5.19 -12.69 0.27
N TYR A 113 -5.20 -13.94 0.75
CA TYR A 113 -5.44 -15.14 -0.03
C TYR A 113 -6.86 -15.66 0.29
N PRO A 114 -7.87 -15.32 -0.53
CA PRO A 114 -9.25 -15.70 -0.27
C PRO A 114 -9.43 -17.22 -0.36
N LYS A 115 -10.17 -17.80 0.58
CA LYS A 115 -10.42 -19.24 0.60
C LYS A 115 -11.21 -19.66 -0.66
N GLY A 116 -10.71 -20.70 -1.35
CA GLY A 116 -11.37 -21.25 -2.54
C GLY A 116 -11.16 -20.44 -3.82
N GLN A 117 -10.31 -19.40 -3.79
CA GLN A 117 -9.93 -18.64 -4.98
C GLN A 117 -8.45 -18.84 -5.28
N ASN A 118 -8.10 -18.85 -6.57
CA ASN A 118 -6.71 -18.94 -7.01
C ASN A 118 -6.14 -17.54 -7.32
N ASN A 119 -6.29 -16.62 -6.37
CA ASN A 119 -5.82 -15.25 -6.49
C ASN A 119 -5.25 -14.76 -5.16
N VAL A 120 -4.53 -13.65 -5.24
CA VAL A 120 -4.04 -12.89 -4.09
C VAL A 120 -4.39 -11.43 -4.29
N VAL A 121 -4.91 -10.82 -3.24
CA VAL A 121 -5.24 -9.40 -3.21
C VAL A 121 -4.13 -8.69 -2.44
N VAL A 122 -3.50 -7.71 -3.07
CA VAL A 122 -2.42 -6.93 -2.45
C VAL A 122 -2.92 -5.51 -2.22
N LEU A 123 -2.86 -5.06 -0.97
CA LEU A 123 -3.36 -3.74 -0.58
C LEU A 123 -2.31 -2.99 0.22
N PRO A 124 -2.16 -1.67 0.01
CA PRO A 124 -1.19 -0.87 0.73
C PRO A 124 -1.70 -0.56 2.14
N ILE A 125 -0.77 -0.44 3.08
CA ILE A 125 -1.11 -0.19 4.49
C ILE A 125 -0.27 0.94 5.10
N GLY A 126 -0.82 1.62 6.10
CA GLY A 126 -0.07 2.43 7.05
C GLY A 126 0.12 1.66 8.36
N ILE A 127 1.26 1.86 9.04
CA ILE A 127 1.60 1.14 10.27
C ILE A 127 1.95 2.08 11.42
N GLY A 128 2.26 1.49 12.57
CA GLY A 128 2.66 2.18 13.79
C GLY A 128 3.89 3.09 13.63
N GLN A 129 3.82 4.25 14.28
CA GLN A 129 4.99 5.11 14.50
C GLN A 129 6.05 4.38 15.33
N LEU A 130 7.30 4.84 15.23
CA LEU A 130 8.38 4.41 16.10
C LEU A 130 7.98 4.49 17.59
N GLY A 131 8.12 3.39 18.32
CA GLY A 131 7.75 3.31 19.74
C GLY A 131 6.26 3.07 19.99
N LYS A 132 5.45 2.97 18.93
CA LYS A 132 4.05 2.54 18.91
C LYS A 132 3.88 1.49 17.82
N ASP A 133 4.79 0.52 17.79
CA ASP A 133 5.02 -0.32 16.63
C ASP A 133 3.89 -1.33 16.38
N THR A 134 3.65 -1.57 15.10
CA THR A 134 2.85 -2.71 14.64
C THR A 134 3.64 -4.01 14.91
N PRO A 135 2.98 -5.11 15.31
CA PRO A 135 3.66 -6.38 15.55
C PRO A 135 4.51 -6.81 14.35
N LEU A 136 5.77 -7.22 14.59
CA LEU A 136 6.71 -7.58 13.52
C LEU A 136 6.73 -9.09 13.21
N ASN A 137 6.40 -9.92 14.19
CA ASN A 137 6.28 -11.36 14.04
C ASN A 137 5.19 -11.88 14.99
N TRP A 138 4.00 -12.11 14.45
CA TRP A 138 2.85 -12.55 15.24
C TRP A 138 1.82 -13.23 14.35
N ILE A 139 1.33 -14.39 14.79
CA ILE A 139 0.22 -15.10 14.14
C ILE A 139 -1.01 -14.97 15.04
N THR A 140 -2.12 -14.57 14.43
CA THR A 140 -3.43 -14.39 15.06
C THR A 140 -4.54 -14.70 14.04
N LYS A 141 -5.76 -14.26 14.32
CA LYS A 141 -6.92 -14.36 13.44
C LYS A 141 -7.81 -13.14 13.57
N VAL A 142 -8.68 -12.94 12.58
CA VAL A 142 -9.79 -11.97 12.69
C VAL A 142 -10.76 -12.48 13.76
N GLU A 143 -10.83 -11.83 14.91
CA GLU A 143 -11.72 -12.21 16.03
C GLU A 143 -13.14 -11.73 15.80
N ARG A 144 -13.29 -10.53 15.24
CA ARG A 144 -14.58 -9.92 14.86
C ARG A 144 -14.37 -8.81 13.85
N LYS A 145 -15.45 -8.39 13.19
CA LYS A 145 -15.46 -7.21 12.32
C LYS A 145 -16.62 -6.28 12.67
N LYS A 146 -16.46 -4.97 12.49
CA LYS A 146 -17.49 -3.97 12.76
C LYS A 146 -17.52 -2.92 11.64
N ALA A 147 -18.70 -2.72 11.04
CA ALA A 147 -19.03 -1.52 10.28
C ALA A 147 -19.41 -0.42 11.27
N GLY A 148 -18.92 0.80 11.03
CA GLY A 148 -19.00 1.92 11.96
C GLY A 148 -18.38 1.58 13.32
N PRO A 149 -17.06 1.37 13.41
CA PRO A 149 -16.41 1.13 14.70
C PRO A 149 -16.52 2.39 15.58
N THR A 150 -16.63 2.18 16.89
CA THR A 150 -16.26 3.20 17.89
C THR A 150 -14.77 3.11 18.15
N TRP A 151 -14.13 4.24 18.47
CA TRP A 151 -12.74 4.24 18.93
C TRP A 151 -12.65 4.78 20.35
N THR A 152 -11.99 4.03 21.22
CA THR A 152 -11.72 4.42 22.61
C THR A 152 -10.21 4.55 22.75
N PRO A 153 -9.68 5.78 22.83
CA PRO A 153 -8.26 6.00 23.06
C PRO A 153 -7.78 5.34 24.35
N THR A 154 -6.50 4.97 24.41
CA THR A 154 -5.94 4.39 25.64
C THR A 154 -5.67 5.47 26.67
N GLN A 155 -5.59 5.09 27.95
CA GLN A 155 -5.22 6.01 29.03
C GLN A 155 -3.90 6.74 28.73
N LYS A 156 -2.90 6.02 28.20
CA LYS A 156 -1.62 6.60 27.78
C LYS A 156 -1.80 7.68 26.69
N MET A 157 -2.70 7.49 25.73
CA MET A 157 -2.99 8.55 24.74
C MET A 157 -3.62 9.78 25.40
N HIS A 158 -4.55 9.60 26.34
CA HIS A 158 -5.10 10.74 27.08
C HIS A 158 -4.03 11.51 27.88
N GLU A 159 -3.06 10.80 28.46
CA GLU A 159 -1.93 11.41 29.16
C GLU A 159 -1.02 12.19 28.20
N GLU A 160 -0.71 11.63 27.03
CA GLU A 160 0.09 12.29 25.98
C GLU A 160 -0.60 13.57 25.46
N TYR A 161 -1.90 13.50 25.13
CA TYR A 161 -2.65 14.68 24.66
C TYR A 161 -2.74 15.76 25.74
N ARG A 162 -3.00 15.37 27.00
CA ARG A 162 -3.03 16.31 28.13
C ARG A 162 -1.69 17.02 28.34
N ALA A 163 -0.57 16.30 28.16
CA ALA A 163 0.77 16.89 28.24
C ALA A 163 1.05 17.91 27.12
N MET A 164 0.36 17.81 25.99
CA MET A 164 0.41 18.78 24.89
C MET A 164 -0.60 19.94 25.05
N GLY A 165 -1.38 19.96 26.14
CA GLY A 165 -2.43 20.96 26.35
C GLY A 165 -3.71 20.70 25.53
N GLU A 166 -3.85 19.50 24.96
CA GLU A 166 -5.00 19.09 24.17
C GLU A 166 -5.90 18.13 24.96
N SER A 167 -7.20 18.12 24.64
CA SER A 167 -8.16 17.18 25.21
C SER A 167 -8.62 16.20 24.15
N LEU A 168 -8.56 14.91 24.48
CA LEU A 168 -9.00 13.83 23.60
C LEU A 168 -10.34 13.27 24.11
N PRO A 169 -11.39 13.17 23.27
CA PRO A 169 -12.65 12.53 23.65
C PRO A 169 -12.44 11.11 24.19
N ALA A 170 -13.19 10.74 25.23
CA ALA A 170 -13.12 9.40 25.80
C ALA A 170 -13.57 8.31 24.81
N VAL A 171 -14.53 8.65 23.94
CA VAL A 171 -15.01 7.78 22.87
C VAL A 171 -15.27 8.63 21.63
N PHE A 172 -14.75 8.16 20.50
CA PHE A 172 -15.12 8.65 19.19
C PHE A 172 -16.26 7.77 18.66
N PRO A 173 -17.44 8.36 18.38
CA PRO A 173 -18.58 7.64 17.82
C PRO A 173 -18.28 7.18 16.39
N PRO A 174 -19.08 6.27 15.82
CA PRO A 174 -19.00 5.97 14.39
C PRO A 174 -19.29 7.24 13.57
N GLY A 175 -18.53 7.48 12.51
CA GLY A 175 -18.73 8.64 11.66
C GLY A 175 -17.47 9.03 10.86
N PRO A 176 -17.57 10.08 10.03
CA PRO A 176 -16.46 10.57 9.22
C PRO A 176 -15.28 11.05 10.06
N ASP A 177 -15.51 11.55 11.27
CA ASP A 177 -14.44 12.04 12.16
C ASP A 177 -13.76 10.93 12.97
N ASN A 178 -14.20 9.68 12.83
CA ASN A 178 -13.59 8.57 13.56
C ASN A 178 -12.26 8.18 12.90
N PRO A 179 -11.12 8.21 13.63
CA PRO A 179 -9.82 7.90 13.06
C PRO A 179 -9.64 6.43 12.68
N MET A 180 -10.55 5.55 13.11
CA MET A 180 -10.62 4.16 12.63
C MET A 180 -11.34 4.02 11.27
N GLY A 181 -11.89 5.10 10.73
CA GLY A 181 -12.72 5.09 9.52
C GLY A 181 -14.03 4.32 9.70
N LEU A 182 -14.57 3.82 8.59
CA LEU A 182 -15.92 3.23 8.56
C LEU A 182 -15.96 1.72 8.79
N HIS A 183 -14.82 1.03 8.75
CA HIS A 183 -14.74 -0.43 8.88
C HIS A 183 -13.50 -0.84 9.68
N ALA A 184 -13.63 -1.89 10.48
CA ALA A 184 -12.53 -2.47 11.23
C ALA A 184 -12.65 -4.00 11.36
N LEU A 185 -11.51 -4.68 11.25
CA LEU A 185 -11.30 -6.08 11.57
C LEU A 185 -10.41 -6.14 12.82
N TYR A 186 -10.93 -6.69 13.90
CA TYR A 186 -10.21 -6.82 15.17
C TYR A 186 -9.46 -8.15 15.20
N ILE A 187 -8.20 -8.11 15.62
CA ILE A 187 -7.27 -9.24 15.47
C ILE A 187 -6.61 -9.65 16.79
N GLY A 188 -7.18 -9.22 17.92
CA GLY A 188 -6.70 -9.51 19.27
C GLY A 188 -5.68 -8.50 19.80
N ARG A 189 -5.38 -8.58 21.10
CA ARG A 189 -4.41 -7.71 21.81
C ARG A 189 -4.61 -6.21 21.56
N LEU A 190 -5.87 -5.78 21.42
CA LEU A 190 -6.27 -4.40 21.12
C LEU A 190 -5.87 -3.89 19.71
N TYR A 191 -5.32 -4.76 18.85
CA TYR A 191 -5.00 -4.40 17.47
C TYR A 191 -6.19 -4.59 16.53
N ALA A 192 -6.24 -3.75 15.50
CA ALA A 192 -7.18 -3.85 14.40
C ALA A 192 -6.51 -3.52 13.06
N ILE A 193 -7.07 -4.08 11.99
CA ILE A 193 -6.91 -3.61 10.62
C ILE A 193 -8.14 -2.74 10.33
N HIS A 194 -7.95 -1.46 10.05
CA HIS A 194 -9.05 -0.49 10.00
C HIS A 194 -8.82 0.59 8.95
N GLY A 195 -9.87 1.36 8.68
CA GLY A 195 -9.82 2.50 7.76
C GLY A 195 -9.11 3.72 8.34
N THR A 196 -9.27 4.84 7.68
CA THR A 196 -8.77 6.14 8.16
C THR A 196 -9.74 7.23 7.70
N ASN A 197 -9.82 8.32 8.46
CA ASN A 197 -10.47 9.56 8.03
C ASN A 197 -9.48 10.60 7.49
N ALA A 198 -8.18 10.27 7.46
CA ALA A 198 -7.15 11.11 6.87
C ALA A 198 -6.92 10.76 5.40
N ASP A 199 -6.68 11.78 4.58
CA ASP A 199 -6.41 11.67 3.15
C ASP A 199 -4.97 11.22 2.82
N PHE A 200 -4.15 10.96 3.84
CA PHE A 200 -2.77 10.49 3.73
C PHE A 200 -2.42 9.53 4.87
N GLY A 201 -1.27 8.86 4.75
CA GLY A 201 -0.72 7.99 5.80
C GLY A 201 -0.58 6.52 5.41
N ILE A 202 -1.08 6.14 4.23
CA ILE A 202 -0.89 4.79 3.68
C ILE A 202 0.48 4.70 3.00
N GLY A 203 1.24 3.65 3.30
CA GLY A 203 2.66 3.58 3.00
C GLY A 203 3.53 4.40 3.96
N LEU A 204 3.01 4.80 5.13
CA LEU A 204 3.76 5.57 6.13
C LEU A 204 3.60 4.98 7.54
N ARG A 205 4.53 5.35 8.43
CA ARG A 205 4.48 5.04 9.87
C ARG A 205 3.77 6.16 10.60
N VAL A 206 2.46 6.06 10.78
CA VAL A 206 1.60 7.14 11.29
C VAL A 206 0.65 6.72 12.41
N SER A 207 0.42 5.43 12.61
CA SER A 207 -0.57 4.94 13.58
C SER A 207 -0.01 4.77 14.99
N HIS A 208 -0.87 4.46 15.95
CA HIS A 208 -0.50 4.04 17.29
C HIS A 208 -0.41 2.49 17.42
N GLY A 209 0.02 1.81 16.35
CA GLY A 209 0.32 0.37 16.31
C GLY A 209 -0.65 -0.48 15.48
N CYS A 210 -1.87 0.01 15.22
CA CYS A 210 -2.82 -0.67 14.34
C CYS A 210 -2.45 -0.52 12.85
N VAL A 211 -3.03 -1.39 12.01
CA VAL A 211 -2.87 -1.33 10.55
C VAL A 211 -3.96 -0.44 9.97
N ARG A 212 -3.56 0.61 9.24
CA ARG A 212 -4.46 1.57 8.58
C ARG A 212 -4.55 1.29 7.08
N MET A 213 -5.70 1.51 6.48
CA MET A 213 -5.96 1.33 5.05
C MET A 213 -6.86 2.45 4.52
N ARG A 214 -6.83 2.69 3.21
CA ARG A 214 -7.79 3.60 2.56
C ARG A 214 -9.22 3.04 2.69
N ALA A 215 -10.22 3.92 2.54
CA ALA A 215 -11.62 3.60 2.80
C ALA A 215 -12.13 2.41 1.94
N ASP A 216 -11.83 2.41 0.65
CA ASP A 216 -12.26 1.34 -0.26
C ASP A 216 -11.51 0.03 -0.01
N ASP A 217 -10.21 0.11 0.31
CA ASP A 217 -9.39 -1.07 0.61
C ASP A 217 -9.86 -1.78 1.89
N ILE A 218 -10.15 -1.04 2.96
CA ILE A 218 -10.68 -1.64 4.19
C ILE A 218 -12.10 -2.17 3.98
N LYS A 219 -12.91 -1.48 3.18
CA LYS A 219 -14.26 -1.94 2.84
C LYS A 219 -14.19 -3.27 2.11
N TYR A 220 -13.29 -3.40 1.13
CA TYR A 220 -13.07 -4.65 0.42
C TYR A 220 -12.72 -5.79 1.39
N LEU A 221 -11.76 -5.58 2.30
CA LEU A 221 -11.42 -6.60 3.30
C LEU A 221 -12.60 -6.89 4.24
N PHE A 222 -13.34 -5.88 4.68
CA PHE A 222 -14.50 -6.06 5.54
C PHE A 222 -15.57 -6.95 4.88
N ASP A 223 -15.84 -6.75 3.60
CA ASP A 223 -16.83 -7.52 2.86
C ASP A 223 -16.35 -8.95 2.58
N ASN A 224 -15.06 -9.13 2.27
CA ASN A 224 -14.53 -10.39 1.74
C ASN A 224 -13.77 -11.28 2.74
N VAL A 225 -13.39 -10.76 3.91
CA VAL A 225 -12.65 -11.53 4.93
C VAL A 225 -13.63 -12.10 5.97
N PRO A 226 -13.72 -13.43 6.10
CA PRO A 226 -14.49 -14.05 7.16
C PRO A 226 -13.87 -13.86 8.55
N VAL A 227 -14.70 -13.83 9.58
CA VAL A 227 -14.23 -13.99 10.97
C VAL A 227 -13.58 -15.36 11.12
N GLY A 228 -12.47 -15.43 11.86
CA GLY A 228 -11.65 -16.62 12.02
C GLY A 228 -10.51 -16.71 11.00
N THR A 229 -10.46 -15.85 9.97
CA THR A 229 -9.38 -15.84 8.97
C THR A 229 -8.02 -15.61 9.66
N ARG A 230 -7.03 -16.45 9.33
CA ARG A 230 -5.65 -16.34 9.82
C ARG A 230 -5.04 -15.00 9.44
N VAL A 231 -4.29 -14.39 10.35
CA VAL A 231 -3.51 -13.17 10.12
C VAL A 231 -2.08 -13.41 10.61
N GLN A 232 -1.08 -13.16 9.77
CA GLN A 232 0.34 -13.29 10.13
C GLN A 232 1.06 -11.99 9.83
N PHE A 233 1.77 -11.47 10.82
CA PHE A 233 2.68 -10.35 10.67
C PHE A 233 4.09 -10.86 10.39
N ILE A 234 4.74 -10.25 9.40
CA ILE A 234 6.14 -10.44 9.05
C ILE A 234 6.81 -9.07 8.85
N ASN A 235 8.14 -9.10 8.78
CA ASN A 235 8.96 -7.93 8.56
C ASN A 235 10.13 -8.29 7.63
N GLU A 236 9.82 -8.49 6.35
CA GLU A 236 10.77 -8.91 5.32
C GLU A 236 11.02 -7.77 4.34
N SER A 237 12.13 -7.05 4.50
CA SER A 237 12.52 -5.96 3.60
C SER A 237 13.22 -6.44 2.33
N VAL A 238 13.63 -7.71 2.29
CA VAL A 238 14.25 -8.34 1.13
C VAL A 238 13.52 -9.64 0.85
N LYS A 239 13.04 -9.79 -0.38
CA LYS A 239 12.44 -11.03 -0.89
C LYS A 239 13.23 -11.48 -2.12
N ALA A 240 13.39 -12.77 -2.30
CA ALA A 240 14.04 -13.33 -3.47
C ALA A 240 13.32 -14.60 -3.93
N THR A 241 13.37 -14.88 -5.22
CA THR A 241 12.78 -16.09 -5.82
C THR A 241 13.62 -16.60 -6.98
N ILE A 242 13.56 -17.91 -7.20
CA ILE A 242 14.03 -18.57 -8.42
C ILE A 242 12.77 -19.09 -9.10
N GLU A 243 12.48 -18.59 -10.29
CA GLU A 243 11.28 -18.94 -11.02
C GLU A 243 11.45 -20.27 -11.78
N PRO A 244 10.34 -20.88 -12.26
CA PRO A 244 10.39 -22.21 -12.88
C PRO A 244 11.28 -22.31 -14.13
N ASP A 245 11.54 -21.18 -14.81
CA ASP A 245 12.43 -21.07 -15.96
C ASP A 245 13.91 -20.88 -15.57
N GLY A 246 14.23 -20.85 -14.27
CA GLY A 246 15.56 -20.65 -13.73
C GLY A 246 15.96 -19.17 -13.56
N SER A 247 15.12 -18.22 -13.97
CA SER A 247 15.35 -16.80 -13.72
C SER A 247 15.33 -16.50 -12.22
N ARG A 248 16.06 -15.46 -11.82
CA ARG A 248 16.28 -15.14 -10.40
C ARG A 248 15.97 -13.67 -10.17
N TYR A 249 15.11 -13.42 -9.19
CA TYR A 249 14.67 -12.08 -8.84
C TYR A 249 14.93 -11.80 -7.36
N ILE A 250 15.14 -10.52 -7.06
CA ILE A 250 15.21 -9.98 -5.71
C ILE A 250 14.47 -8.66 -5.70
N GLU A 251 13.69 -8.43 -4.66
CA GLU A 251 12.94 -7.21 -4.36
C GLU A 251 13.46 -6.68 -3.02
N VAL A 252 13.85 -5.41 -3.00
CA VAL A 252 14.47 -4.75 -1.83
C VAL A 252 13.69 -3.48 -1.49
N HIS A 253 13.27 -3.40 -0.24
CA HIS A 253 12.63 -2.23 0.37
C HIS A 253 13.53 -1.64 1.45
N ASN A 254 13.30 -0.37 1.81
CA ASN A 254 13.98 0.19 2.96
C ASN A 254 13.55 -0.55 4.23
N PRO A 255 14.50 -1.00 5.08
CA PRO A 255 14.15 -1.64 6.33
C PRO A 255 13.42 -0.65 7.25
N LEU A 256 12.50 -1.15 8.07
CA LEU A 256 11.87 -0.33 9.10
C LEU A 256 12.96 0.22 10.03
N SER A 257 13.11 1.55 10.06
CA SER A 257 14.09 2.21 10.93
C SER A 257 13.84 1.81 12.38
N ALA A 258 14.87 1.33 13.08
CA ALA A 258 14.80 0.95 14.49
C ALA A 258 14.71 2.17 15.44
N ASN A 259 15.14 3.35 14.99
CA ASN A 259 15.14 4.58 15.78
C ASN A 259 15.07 5.84 14.90
N LYS A 260 14.91 7.01 15.55
CA LYS A 260 14.85 8.32 14.87
C LYS A 260 16.15 8.72 14.15
N GLN A 261 17.29 8.19 14.56
CA GLN A 261 18.58 8.48 13.92
C GLN A 261 18.73 7.73 12.58
N ASN A 262 18.14 6.53 12.48
CA ASN A 262 18.12 5.68 11.29
C ASN A 262 16.98 6.03 10.31
N LEU A 263 16.15 7.04 10.61
CA LEU A 263 15.16 7.60 9.68
C LEU A 263 15.82 8.46 8.58
N SER A 264 17.07 8.89 8.79
CA SER A 264 17.86 9.55 7.76
C SER A 264 18.26 8.53 6.70
N LEU A 265 17.81 8.75 5.46
CA LEU A 265 18.15 7.98 4.23
C LEU A 265 19.65 8.00 3.85
N LYS A 266 20.56 8.19 4.83
CA LYS A 266 22.02 8.27 4.60
C LYS A 266 22.71 6.92 4.53
N HIS A 267 22.08 5.83 4.95
CA HIS A 267 22.72 4.51 4.96
C HIS A 267 22.37 3.73 3.68
N ARG A 268 23.28 3.80 2.70
CA ARG A 268 23.27 2.96 1.50
C ARG A 268 23.82 1.58 1.87
N TYR A 269 22.98 0.55 1.86
CA TYR A 269 23.45 -0.83 1.94
C TYR A 269 23.86 -1.29 0.54
N LEU A 270 25.18 -1.40 0.30
CA LEU A 270 25.73 -1.94 -0.94
C LEU A 270 25.67 -3.48 -0.89
N LEU A 271 24.73 -4.08 -1.63
CA LEU A 271 24.72 -5.52 -1.89
C LEU A 271 25.43 -5.79 -3.23
N ARG A 272 26.58 -6.48 -3.18
CA ARG A 272 27.28 -6.96 -4.37
C ARG A 272 26.64 -8.26 -4.82
N LEU A 273 25.86 -8.23 -5.91
CA LEU A 273 25.25 -9.41 -6.52
C LEU A 273 25.91 -9.70 -7.89
N THR A 274 26.31 -10.95 -8.11
CA THR A 274 26.70 -11.51 -9.43
C THR A 274 25.46 -11.71 -10.30
N PRO A 275 25.54 -11.95 -11.64
CA PRO A 275 24.50 -11.50 -12.57
C PRO A 275 23.19 -12.25 -12.35
N LEU A 276 22.32 -11.63 -11.56
CA LEU A 276 20.89 -11.88 -11.43
C LEU A 276 20.18 -10.75 -12.19
N SER A 277 19.03 -11.04 -12.78
CA SER A 277 18.09 -10.02 -13.23
C SER A 277 17.45 -9.40 -11.99
N VAL A 278 18.16 -8.45 -11.38
CA VAL A 278 17.71 -7.75 -10.18
C VAL A 278 16.54 -6.83 -10.55
N ILE A 279 15.38 -6.96 -9.91
CA ILE A 279 14.38 -5.88 -9.89
C ILE A 279 14.96 -4.83 -8.94
N LEU A 280 15.91 -4.04 -9.45
CA LEU A 280 16.40 -2.84 -8.78
C LEU A 280 15.39 -1.73 -9.04
N TRP A 281 14.70 -1.28 -8.00
CA TRP A 281 14.18 0.09 -8.00
C TRP A 281 15.41 1.01 -8.12
N PRO A 282 15.53 1.81 -9.19
CA PRO A 282 16.83 2.31 -9.61
C PRO A 282 17.32 3.44 -8.70
N THR A 283 18.12 3.13 -7.68
CA THR A 283 18.94 4.17 -7.04
C THR A 283 20.06 4.56 -8.01
N LYS A 284 19.82 5.60 -8.82
CA LYS A 284 20.81 6.15 -9.74
C LYS A 284 22.07 6.55 -8.98
N CYS A 285 23.20 5.94 -9.32
CA CYS A 285 24.52 6.32 -8.85
C CYS A 285 25.15 7.23 -9.92
N GLU A 286 25.08 8.54 -9.74
CA GLU A 286 25.89 9.47 -10.54
C GLU A 286 27.31 9.48 -9.98
N SER A 287 28.24 8.84 -10.70
CA SER A 287 29.67 8.95 -10.48
C SER A 287 30.15 10.31 -10.99
N GLY A 288 29.96 11.35 -10.19
CA GLY A 288 30.63 12.64 -10.37
C GLY A 288 32.06 12.58 -9.85
N ARG A 289 33.02 12.33 -10.75
CA ARG A 289 34.41 12.79 -10.60
C ARG A 289 34.99 13.05 -11.99
N SER A 290 34.93 14.33 -12.39
CA SER A 290 35.86 14.87 -13.38
C SER A 290 37.24 14.95 -12.70
N PRO A 291 38.31 14.38 -13.27
CA PRO A 291 39.66 14.74 -12.86
C PRO A 291 40.03 16.07 -13.53
N ALA A 292 40.41 17.04 -12.72
CA ALA A 292 41.26 18.14 -13.15
C ALA A 292 42.65 17.60 -13.55
N GLY A 293 43.25 18.19 -14.58
CA GLY A 293 44.69 18.13 -14.85
C GLY A 293 45.10 17.44 -16.14
N ASN A 294 45.16 18.19 -17.25
CA ASN A 294 46.38 18.81 -17.75
C ASN A 294 46.03 19.98 -18.68
#